data_AF-A0A1S1MQ14-F1
#
_entry.id   AF-A0A1S1MQ14-F1
#
_cell.length_a   1.000
_cell.length_b   1.000
_cell.length_c   1.000
_cell.angle_alpha   90.00
_cell.angle_beta   90.00
_cell.angle_gamma   90.00
#
_symmetry.space_group_name_H-M   'P 1'
#
loop_
_entity.id
_entity.type
_entity.pdbx_description
1 polymer ?
#
loop_
_entity_poly.entity_id
_entity_poly.type
_entity_poly.pdbx_seq_one_letter_code
_entity_poly.pdbx_strand_id
1 'polypeptide(L)'
;MFEANVVNLIQAFSIGIATLSIAILSTHKLYRTVSAFFAMVMLSAIFNLLEELNITRSIHLVTPVFVLGFGPMLYLVVKSLTTQVNKYDILHFVPMLLLLPFTQYTQTVILIGTVWRVIYAGFAVYRIYQFNATLDNSRSDAHEVALRWLGWLIVIMTITNAADLVRLNLQPMLPVLWNIFGQGLVAVINITILLVLTTKLNAEHKILKTLPRTLTDDTPNKTHESAEDYQAIFKSIDQQMRDKQWFLQARLSLSDLSQLTGLQPRDVSRAINLSHQLSFNDYINSFRVEHVKEAMRTSSTKPLLTLAHEAGFSAKSSFNYSFKKQTGMTPSEYRNSLRSNPN
;
A
#
# COMPACT_ATOMS: atom_id res chain seq x y z
N MET A 1 -14.16 -36.41 25.03
CA MET A 1 -13.15 -36.45 23.95
C MET A 1 -13.36 -35.17 23.15
N PHE A 2 -12.38 -34.27 23.07
CA PHE A 2 -12.52 -33.03 22.29
C PHE A 2 -12.53 -33.38 20.81
N GLU A 3 -13.70 -33.38 20.15
CA GLU A 3 -13.76 -33.44 18.70
C GLU A 3 -13.34 -32.08 18.15
N ALA A 4 -12.14 -32.00 17.58
CA ALA A 4 -11.67 -30.81 16.91
C ALA A 4 -12.49 -30.57 15.65
N ASN A 5 -13.48 -29.67 15.73
CA ASN A 5 -14.20 -29.22 14.55
C ASN A 5 -13.28 -28.34 13.66
N VAL A 6 -13.56 -28.28 12.36
CA VAL A 6 -12.84 -27.49 11.35
C VAL A 6 -12.66 -26.03 11.79
N VAL A 7 -13.63 -25.46 12.50
CA VAL A 7 -13.57 -24.11 13.05
C VAL A 7 -12.40 -23.95 14.03
N ASN A 8 -12.18 -24.92 14.92
CA ASN A 8 -11.07 -24.88 15.89
C ASN A 8 -9.71 -24.92 15.20
N LEU A 9 -9.59 -25.71 14.13
CA LEU A 9 -8.37 -25.76 13.32
C LEU A 9 -8.08 -24.42 12.63
N ILE A 10 -9.12 -23.76 12.09
CA ILE A 10 -9.00 -22.42 11.48
C ILE A 10 -8.49 -21.40 12.51
N GLN A 11 -9.05 -21.39 13.72
CA GLN A 11 -8.62 -20.47 14.77
C GLN A 11 -7.18 -20.74 15.23
N ALA A 12 -6.82 -22.02 15.43
CA ALA A 12 -5.46 -22.41 15.78
C ALA A 12 -4.43 -21.99 14.72
N PHE A 13 -4.74 -22.16 13.43
CA PHE A 13 -3.90 -21.69 12.33
C PHE A 13 -3.74 -20.17 12.32
N SER A 14 -4.84 -19.45 12.54
CA SER A 14 -4.84 -17.98 12.59
C SER A 14 -3.97 -17.46 13.74
N ILE A 15 -4.03 -18.09 14.91
CA ILE A 15 -3.16 -17.80 16.06
C ILE A 15 -1.69 -18.05 15.71
N GLY A 16 -1.38 -19.20 15.10
CA GLY A 16 -0.02 -19.54 14.69
C GLY A 16 0.57 -18.54 13.70
N ILE A 17 -0.17 -18.16 12.65
CA ILE A 17 0.26 -17.18 11.66
C ILE A 17 0.44 -15.80 12.28
N ALA A 18 -0.49 -15.37 13.14
CA ALA A 18 -0.37 -14.09 13.83
C ALA A 18 0.86 -14.06 14.74
N THR A 19 1.13 -15.14 15.49
CA THR A 19 2.30 -15.28 16.36
C THR A 19 3.60 -15.20 15.57
N LEU A 20 3.70 -15.95 14.47
CA LEU A 20 4.87 -15.92 13.58
C LEU A 20 5.06 -14.53 12.96
N SER A 21 3.98 -13.89 12.52
CA SER A 21 4.03 -12.55 11.93
C SER A 21 4.49 -11.50 12.94
N ILE A 22 4.05 -11.59 14.20
CA ILE A 22 4.54 -10.74 15.29
C ILE A 22 6.03 -10.99 15.52
N ALA A 23 6.46 -12.25 15.63
CA ALA A 23 7.86 -12.59 15.86
C ALA A 23 8.79 -12.04 14.76
N ILE A 24 8.38 -12.11 13.49
CA ILE A 24 9.14 -11.57 12.35
C ILE A 24 9.18 -10.04 12.39
N LEU A 25 8.02 -9.39 12.51
CA LEU A 25 7.89 -7.95 12.27
C LEU A 25 8.23 -7.09 13.50
N SER A 26 8.02 -7.59 14.72
CA SER A 26 8.24 -6.83 15.96
C SER A 26 9.70 -6.47 16.20
N THR A 27 10.64 -7.13 15.50
CA THR A 27 12.06 -6.79 15.46
C THR A 27 12.32 -5.37 14.92
N HIS A 28 11.35 -4.80 14.20
CA HIS A 28 11.47 -3.48 13.58
C HIS A 28 10.47 -2.47 14.17
N LYS A 29 10.97 -1.34 14.69
CA LYS A 29 10.12 -0.26 15.23
C LYS A 29 9.05 0.24 14.26
N LEU A 30 9.34 0.22 12.95
CA LEU A 30 8.40 0.60 11.88
C LEU A 30 7.12 -0.23 11.92
N TYR A 31 7.20 -1.51 12.27
CA TYR A 31 6.08 -2.43 12.19
C TYR A 31 5.35 -2.64 13.51
N ARG A 32 5.59 -1.79 14.53
CA ARG A 32 4.92 -1.91 15.83
C ARG A 32 3.39 -1.91 15.71
N THR A 33 2.83 -1.03 14.89
CA THR A 33 1.38 -0.97 14.64
C THR A 33 0.89 -2.19 13.84
N VAL A 34 1.71 -2.71 12.91
CA VAL A 34 1.41 -3.94 12.18
C VAL A 34 1.39 -5.14 13.13
N SER A 35 2.36 -5.25 14.04
CA SER A 35 2.38 -6.29 15.08
C SER A 35 1.17 -6.18 16.01
N ALA A 36 0.72 -4.96 16.35
CA ALA A 36 -0.52 -4.76 17.11
C ALA A 36 -1.76 -5.25 16.33
N PHE A 37 -1.77 -5.14 15.00
CA PHE A 37 -2.86 -5.65 14.16
C PHE A 37 -2.90 -7.18 14.23
N PHE A 38 -1.75 -7.83 14.09
CA PHE A 38 -1.64 -9.28 14.28
C PHE A 38 -2.01 -9.71 15.71
N ALA A 39 -1.65 -8.94 16.73
CA ALA A 39 -2.05 -9.22 18.12
C ALA A 39 -3.58 -9.15 18.28
N MET A 40 -4.24 -8.22 17.60
CA MET A 40 -5.70 -8.13 17.59
C MET A 40 -6.35 -9.31 16.84
N VAL A 41 -5.77 -9.75 15.70
CA VAL A 41 -6.19 -10.96 14.99
C VAL A 41 -6.07 -12.19 15.90
N MET A 42 -4.92 -12.33 16.58
CA MET A 42 -4.66 -13.41 17.52
C MET A 42 -5.66 -13.41 18.67
N LEU A 43 -5.91 -12.24 19.27
CA LEU A 43 -6.86 -12.10 20.37
C LEU A 43 -8.28 -12.47 19.93
N SER A 44 -8.72 -12.01 18.76
CA SER A 44 -10.02 -12.37 18.19
C SER A 44 -10.13 -13.88 17.94
N ALA A 45 -9.07 -14.53 17.44
CA ALA A 45 -9.05 -15.97 17.22
C ALA A 45 -9.08 -16.77 18.53
N ILE A 46 -8.40 -16.30 19.57
CA ILE A 46 -8.45 -16.89 20.91
C ILE A 46 -9.87 -16.81 21.48
N PHE A 47 -10.52 -15.63 21.44
CA PHE A 47 -11.90 -15.49 21.93
C PHE A 47 -12.87 -16.39 21.16
N ASN A 48 -12.74 -16.46 19.82
CA ASN A 48 -13.53 -17.39 19.01
C ASN A 48 -13.35 -18.85 19.47
N LEU A 49 -12.10 -19.27 19.71
CA LEU A 49 -11.82 -20.64 20.15
C LEU A 49 -12.41 -20.91 21.55
N LEU A 50 -12.29 -19.97 22.48
CA LEU A 50 -12.87 -20.08 23.83
C LEU A 50 -14.40 -20.16 23.79
N GLU A 51 -15.04 -19.39 22.90
CA GLU A 51 -16.49 -19.40 22.72
C GLU A 51 -16.98 -20.72 22.11
N GLU A 52 -16.27 -21.26 21.13
CA GLU A 52 -16.59 -22.55 20.48
C GLU A 52 -16.42 -23.73 21.45
N LEU A 53 -15.42 -23.65 22.35
CA LEU A 53 -15.22 -24.64 23.42
C LEU A 53 -16.21 -24.48 24.59
N ASN A 54 -17.21 -23.59 24.49
CA ASN A 54 -18.18 -23.26 25.53
C ASN A 54 -17.55 -22.75 26.85
N ILE A 55 -16.31 -22.26 26.82
CA ILE A 55 -15.62 -21.75 28.03
C ILE A 55 -16.15 -20.37 28.40
N THR A 56 -16.36 -19.49 27.41
CA THR A 56 -16.81 -18.10 27.61
C THR A 56 -18.25 -17.85 27.20
N ARG A 57 -18.85 -18.79 26.45
CA ARG A 57 -20.18 -18.66 25.83
C ARG A 57 -21.32 -18.46 26.86
N SER A 58 -21.13 -18.94 28.07
CA SER A 58 -22.09 -18.83 29.17
C SER A 58 -22.13 -17.45 29.86
N ILE A 59 -21.13 -16.59 29.59
CA ILE A 59 -21.00 -15.28 30.27
C ILE A 59 -21.32 -14.15 29.30
N HIS A 60 -20.60 -14.01 28.17
CA HIS A 60 -20.88 -13.06 27.08
C HIS A 60 -20.12 -13.46 25.79
N LEU A 61 -20.73 -13.27 24.62
CA LEU A 61 -20.01 -13.35 23.33
C LEU A 61 -19.16 -12.08 23.16
N VAL A 62 -17.84 -12.19 23.17
CA VAL A 62 -16.92 -11.04 23.00
C VAL A 62 -16.55 -10.89 21.53
N THR A 63 -16.48 -11.99 20.78
CA THR A 63 -16.04 -12.01 19.37
C THR A 63 -16.69 -10.96 18.47
N PRO A 64 -18.03 -10.72 18.49
CA PRO A 64 -18.67 -9.82 17.52
C PRO A 64 -18.11 -8.40 17.55
N VAL A 65 -17.60 -7.96 18.71
CA VAL A 65 -17.10 -6.60 18.89
C VAL A 65 -15.77 -6.35 18.16
N PHE A 66 -14.99 -7.40 17.88
CA PHE A 66 -13.72 -7.27 17.15
C PHE A 66 -13.91 -6.73 15.72
N VAL A 67 -15.09 -6.94 15.11
CA VAL A 67 -15.41 -6.38 13.77
C VAL A 67 -15.27 -4.85 13.77
N LEU A 68 -15.66 -4.20 14.88
CA LEU A 68 -15.52 -2.74 15.07
C LEU A 68 -14.06 -2.29 15.26
N GLY A 69 -13.20 -3.16 15.80
CA GLY A 69 -11.78 -2.85 15.95
C GLY A 69 -10.99 -2.97 14.64
N PHE A 70 -11.39 -3.88 13.74
CA PHE A 70 -10.55 -4.25 12.60
C PHE A 70 -10.45 -3.12 11.57
N GLY A 71 -11.50 -2.31 11.41
CA GLY A 71 -11.48 -1.12 10.55
C GLY A 71 -10.45 -0.09 10.98
N PRO A 72 -10.59 0.50 12.19
CA PRO A 72 -9.60 1.39 12.78
C PRO A 72 -8.19 0.81 12.75
N MET A 73 -8.03 -0.46 13.12
CA MET A 73 -6.71 -1.08 13.17
C MET A 73 -6.03 -1.16 11.80
N LEU A 74 -6.78 -1.52 10.75
CA LEU A 74 -6.28 -1.54 9.37
C LEU A 74 -5.91 -0.13 8.88
N TYR A 75 -6.73 0.86 9.21
CA TYR A 75 -6.39 2.26 8.93
C TYR A 75 -5.12 2.71 9.65
N LEU A 76 -4.91 2.31 10.91
CA LEU A 76 -3.68 2.62 11.63
C LEU A 76 -2.46 1.91 11.08
N VAL A 77 -2.61 0.68 10.56
CA VAL A 77 -1.56 0.00 9.80
C VAL A 77 -1.14 0.87 8.60
N VAL A 78 -2.10 1.29 7.76
CA VAL A 78 -1.81 2.18 6.63
C VAL A 78 -1.19 3.50 7.09
N LYS A 79 -1.77 4.11 8.14
CA LYS A 79 -1.28 5.37 8.71
C LYS A 79 0.18 5.23 9.17
N SER A 80 0.54 4.13 9.82
CA SER A 80 1.92 3.88 10.30
C SER A 80 2.94 3.67 9.18
N LEU A 81 2.51 3.17 8.02
CA LEU A 81 3.38 2.96 6.86
C LEU A 81 3.55 4.22 6.00
N THR A 82 2.60 5.15 6.08
CA THR A 82 2.55 6.37 5.25
C THR A 82 2.95 7.64 6.02
N THR A 83 2.65 7.69 7.32
CA THR A 83 2.76 8.88 8.19
C THR A 83 3.01 8.46 9.65
N GLN A 84 3.01 9.42 10.56
CA GLN A 84 3.09 9.14 12.00
C GLN A 84 1.70 8.83 12.59
N VAL A 85 1.65 7.85 13.49
CA VAL A 85 0.47 7.54 14.31
C VAL A 85 0.48 8.45 15.54
N ASN A 86 -0.67 9.06 15.86
CA ASN A 86 -0.87 9.97 16.98
C ASN A 86 -1.47 9.21 18.18
N LYS A 87 -1.18 9.64 19.42
CA LYS A 87 -1.79 9.10 20.64
C LYS A 87 -3.32 9.16 20.63
N TYR A 88 -3.93 10.15 19.97
CA TYR A 88 -5.39 10.28 19.88
C TYR A 88 -6.05 9.28 18.93
N ASP A 89 -5.26 8.57 18.11
CA ASP A 89 -5.80 7.56 17.19
C ASP A 89 -6.46 6.38 17.93
N ILE A 90 -6.15 6.19 19.23
CA ILE A 90 -6.81 5.18 20.07
C ILE A 90 -8.31 5.45 20.24
N LEU A 91 -8.76 6.71 20.08
CA LEU A 91 -10.17 7.07 20.19
C LEU A 91 -11.03 6.41 19.11
N HIS A 92 -10.44 5.99 17.99
CA HIS A 92 -11.15 5.24 16.95
C HIS A 92 -11.67 3.87 17.41
N PHE A 93 -11.18 3.36 18.54
CA PHE A 93 -11.63 2.11 19.15
C PHE A 93 -12.74 2.29 20.20
N VAL A 94 -13.14 3.54 20.50
CA VAL A 94 -14.24 3.81 21.46
C VAL A 94 -15.54 3.08 21.07
N PRO A 95 -15.98 3.05 19.79
CA PRO A 95 -17.17 2.29 19.41
C PRO A 95 -17.09 0.79 19.69
N MET A 96 -15.89 0.20 19.61
CA MET A 96 -15.67 -1.20 19.99
C MET A 96 -15.93 -1.41 21.49
N LEU A 97 -15.43 -0.53 22.36
CA LEU A 97 -15.65 -0.66 23.80
C LEU A 97 -17.11 -0.39 24.20
N LEU A 98 -17.74 0.61 23.58
CA LEU A 98 -19.13 0.98 23.86
C LEU A 98 -20.14 -0.10 23.47
N LEU A 99 -19.85 -0.89 22.42
CA LEU A 99 -20.75 -1.96 21.96
C LEU A 99 -20.55 -3.31 22.64
N LEU A 100 -19.58 -3.43 23.57
CA LEU A 100 -19.31 -4.65 24.32
C LEU A 100 -20.52 -5.16 25.13
N PRO A 101 -21.30 -4.32 25.83
CA PRO A 101 -22.51 -4.78 26.54
C PRO A 101 -23.64 -5.24 25.61
N PHE A 102 -23.57 -4.92 24.31
CA PHE A 102 -24.63 -5.17 23.34
C PHE A 102 -24.35 -6.39 22.45
N THR A 103 -23.31 -7.17 22.75
CA THR A 103 -22.91 -8.32 21.92
C THR A 103 -23.92 -9.47 21.90
N GLN A 104 -24.91 -9.47 22.81
CA GLN A 104 -26.09 -10.34 22.71
C GLN A 104 -26.91 -10.11 21.44
N TYR A 105 -26.86 -8.89 20.88
CA TYR A 105 -27.47 -8.54 19.60
C TYR A 105 -26.46 -8.76 18.45
N THR A 106 -25.98 -9.99 18.32
CA THR A 106 -24.86 -10.37 17.42
C THR A 106 -25.01 -9.83 16.00
N GLN A 107 -26.17 -10.01 15.37
CA GLN A 107 -26.40 -9.56 13.99
C GLN A 107 -26.29 -8.04 13.85
N THR A 108 -26.86 -7.29 14.79
CA THR A 108 -26.81 -5.82 14.80
C THR A 108 -25.39 -5.31 15.00
N VAL A 109 -24.64 -5.89 15.95
CA VAL A 109 -23.24 -5.51 16.21
C VAL A 109 -22.36 -5.81 15.01
N ILE A 110 -22.52 -6.98 14.37
CA ILE A 110 -21.79 -7.34 13.15
C ILE A 110 -22.15 -6.40 11.99
N LEU A 111 -23.42 -6.00 11.84
CA LEU A 111 -23.84 -5.07 10.79
C LEU A 111 -23.18 -3.70 10.98
N ILE A 112 -23.29 -3.12 12.18
CA ILE A 112 -22.65 -1.84 12.53
C ILE A 112 -21.14 -1.92 12.34
N GLY A 113 -20.51 -2.98 12.85
CA GLY A 113 -19.07 -3.22 12.70
C GLY A 113 -18.66 -3.35 11.23
N THR A 114 -19.48 -3.95 10.39
CA THR A 114 -19.20 -4.09 8.95
C THR A 114 -19.21 -2.74 8.26
N VAL A 115 -20.23 -1.92 8.50
CA VAL A 115 -20.33 -0.55 7.97
C VAL A 115 -19.12 0.27 8.44
N TRP A 116 -18.80 0.19 9.73
CA TRP A 116 -17.63 0.85 10.32
C TRP A 116 -16.33 0.44 9.61
N ARG A 117 -16.13 -0.86 9.37
CA ARG A 117 -14.94 -1.35 8.65
C ARG A 117 -14.87 -0.84 7.21
N VAL A 118 -15.99 -0.78 6.49
CA VAL A 118 -16.02 -0.23 5.11
C VAL A 118 -15.63 1.24 5.09
N ILE A 119 -16.10 2.04 6.05
CA ILE A 119 -15.71 3.46 6.19
C ILE A 119 -14.19 3.58 6.36
N TYR A 120 -13.60 2.80 7.28
CA TYR A 120 -12.15 2.83 7.50
C TYR A 120 -11.34 2.25 6.34
N ALA A 121 -11.87 1.28 5.61
CA ALA A 121 -11.26 0.82 4.36
C ALA A 121 -11.18 1.95 3.34
N GLY A 122 -12.23 2.77 3.21
CA GLY A 122 -12.24 3.99 2.40
C GLY A 122 -11.15 4.98 2.83
N PHE A 123 -11.07 5.30 4.14
CA PHE A 123 -10.02 6.18 4.66
C PHE A 123 -8.60 5.62 4.44
N ALA A 124 -8.42 4.30 4.56
CA ALA A 124 -7.15 3.64 4.32
C ALA A 124 -6.74 3.71 2.84
N VAL A 125 -7.66 3.42 1.91
CA VAL A 125 -7.41 3.52 0.46
C VAL A 125 -7.13 4.97 0.05
N TYR A 126 -7.89 5.93 0.57
CA TYR A 126 -7.66 7.35 0.32
C TYR A 126 -6.27 7.81 0.79
N ARG A 127 -5.82 7.34 1.96
CA ARG A 127 -4.47 7.62 2.46
C ARG A 127 -3.38 6.99 1.60
N ILE A 128 -3.57 5.76 1.11
CA ILE A 128 -2.65 5.11 0.16
C ILE A 128 -2.57 5.92 -1.14
N TYR A 129 -3.69 6.41 -1.63
CA TYR A 129 -3.75 7.26 -2.82
C TYR A 129 -2.93 8.55 -2.63
N GLN A 130 -3.16 9.28 -1.54
CA GLN A 130 -2.41 10.50 -1.21
C GLN A 130 -0.90 10.23 -1.07
N PHE A 131 -0.53 9.14 -0.40
CA PHE A 131 0.87 8.75 -0.24
C PHE A 131 1.54 8.44 -1.58
N ASN A 132 0.87 7.67 -2.45
CA ASN A 132 1.40 7.35 -3.78
C ASN A 132 1.55 8.61 -4.65
N ALA A 133 0.60 9.55 -4.58
CA ALA A 133 0.71 10.84 -5.27
C ALA A 133 1.90 11.67 -4.76
N THR A 134 2.17 11.63 -3.44
CA THR A 134 3.35 12.28 -2.84
C THR A 134 4.65 11.65 -3.35
N LEU A 135 4.69 10.31 -3.48
CA LEU A 135 5.83 9.59 -4.04
C LEU A 135 6.08 9.97 -5.50
N ASP A 136 5.03 10.04 -6.33
CA ASP A 136 5.12 10.44 -7.73
C ASP A 136 5.71 11.86 -7.86
N ASN A 137 5.41 12.76 -6.92
CA ASN A 137 5.94 14.12 -6.91
C ASN A 137 7.32 14.27 -6.24
N SER A 138 7.88 13.21 -5.68
CA SER A 138 9.11 13.29 -4.88
C SER A 138 10.20 12.29 -5.29
N ARG A 139 9.90 11.27 -6.09
CA ARG A 139 10.84 10.17 -6.36
C ARG A 139 10.72 9.65 -7.79
N SER A 140 11.85 9.32 -8.41
CA SER A 140 11.90 8.71 -9.75
C SER A 140 11.60 7.20 -9.77
N ASP A 141 11.66 6.54 -8.61
CA ASP A 141 11.30 5.13 -8.39
C ASP A 141 9.92 4.96 -7.72
N ALA A 142 9.04 5.96 -7.82
CA ALA A 142 7.72 5.98 -7.16
C ALA A 142 6.88 4.72 -7.45
N HIS A 143 6.87 4.25 -8.70
CA HIS A 143 6.14 3.04 -9.09
C HIS A 143 6.60 1.77 -8.35
N GLU A 144 7.89 1.67 -8.02
CA GLU A 144 8.46 0.52 -7.27
C GLU A 144 8.06 0.53 -5.80
N VAL A 145 7.97 1.71 -5.19
CA VAL A 145 7.80 1.87 -3.74
C VAL A 145 6.36 2.20 -3.34
N ALA A 146 5.47 2.35 -4.32
CA ALA A 146 4.06 2.64 -4.09
C ALA A 146 3.33 1.50 -3.36
N LEU A 147 2.46 1.86 -2.42
CA LEU A 147 1.69 0.91 -1.60
C LEU A 147 0.41 0.41 -2.31
N ARG A 148 0.42 0.34 -3.65
CA ARG A 148 -0.74 -0.11 -4.46
C ARG A 148 -1.18 -1.53 -4.11
N TRP A 149 -0.21 -2.41 -3.82
CA TRP A 149 -0.50 -3.79 -3.41
C TRP A 149 -1.32 -3.84 -2.11
N LEU A 150 -1.05 -2.94 -1.16
CA LEU A 150 -1.78 -2.86 0.09
C LEU A 150 -3.23 -2.39 -0.14
N GLY A 151 -3.42 -1.46 -1.08
CA GLY A 151 -4.77 -1.04 -1.50
C GLY A 151 -5.59 -2.22 -2.05
N TRP A 152 -5.01 -3.03 -2.93
CA TRP A 152 -5.67 -4.25 -3.43
C TRP A 152 -5.97 -5.26 -2.33
N LEU A 153 -5.06 -5.47 -1.36
CA LEU A 153 -5.34 -6.33 -0.21
C LEU A 153 -6.54 -5.84 0.61
N ILE A 154 -6.65 -4.52 0.84
CA ILE A 154 -7.77 -3.92 1.58
C ILE A 154 -9.09 -4.10 0.82
N VAL A 155 -9.08 -3.93 -0.51
CA VAL A 155 -10.26 -4.14 -1.36
C VAL A 155 -10.70 -5.60 -1.32
N ILE A 156 -9.78 -6.55 -1.53
CA ILE A 156 -10.06 -7.99 -1.46
C ILE A 156 -10.61 -8.34 -0.07
N MET A 157 -9.95 -7.90 1.00
CA MET A 157 -10.40 -8.11 2.37
C MET A 157 -11.83 -7.57 2.58
N THR A 158 -12.13 -6.36 2.09
CA THR A 158 -13.45 -5.75 2.23
C THR A 158 -14.53 -6.57 1.51
N ILE A 159 -14.24 -7.00 0.28
CA ILE A 159 -15.15 -7.84 -0.52
C ILE A 159 -15.37 -9.19 0.16
N THR A 160 -14.31 -9.89 0.54
CA THR A 160 -14.38 -11.21 1.18
C THR A 160 -15.22 -11.16 2.45
N ASN A 161 -15.04 -10.13 3.27
CA ASN A 161 -15.81 -10.02 4.50
C ASN A 161 -17.26 -9.54 4.27
N ALA A 162 -17.54 -8.75 3.22
CA ALA A 162 -18.91 -8.44 2.83
C ALA A 162 -19.64 -9.71 2.35
N ALA A 163 -18.96 -10.56 1.59
CA ALA A 163 -19.47 -11.88 1.20
C ALA A 163 -19.71 -12.78 2.41
N ASP A 164 -18.81 -12.76 3.41
CA ASP A 164 -18.99 -13.52 4.65
C ASP A 164 -20.21 -13.03 5.46
N LEU A 165 -20.46 -11.71 5.50
CA LEU A 165 -21.67 -11.16 6.11
C LEU A 165 -22.94 -11.71 5.45
N VAL A 166 -22.97 -11.76 4.12
CA VAL A 166 -24.10 -12.32 3.37
C VAL A 166 -24.27 -13.80 3.72
N ARG A 167 -23.18 -14.59 3.72
CA ARG A 167 -23.20 -16.01 4.12
C ARG A 167 -23.76 -16.19 5.54
N LEU A 168 -23.32 -15.39 6.51
CA LEU A 168 -23.78 -15.48 7.89
C LEU A 168 -25.29 -15.22 8.03
N ASN A 169 -25.85 -14.27 7.27
CA ASN A 169 -27.29 -14.00 7.29
C ASN A 169 -28.10 -15.08 6.56
N LEU A 170 -27.52 -15.72 5.54
CA LEU A 170 -28.13 -16.84 4.83
C LEU A 170 -27.93 -18.19 5.52
N GLN A 171 -27.15 -18.25 6.61
CA GLN A 171 -26.82 -19.49 7.32
C GLN A 171 -28.03 -20.39 7.63
N PRO A 172 -29.20 -19.89 8.08
CA PRO A 172 -30.37 -20.74 8.35
C PRO A 172 -30.94 -21.44 7.10
N MET A 173 -30.67 -20.88 5.92
CA MET A 173 -31.15 -21.38 4.63
C MET A 173 -30.09 -22.20 3.88
N LEU A 174 -28.82 -22.15 4.32
CA LEU A 174 -27.71 -22.81 3.65
C LEU A 174 -27.54 -24.25 4.15
N PRO A 175 -27.32 -25.23 3.26
CA PRO A 175 -26.94 -26.57 3.68
C PRO A 175 -25.61 -26.53 4.45
N VAL A 176 -25.48 -27.37 5.48
CA VAL A 176 -24.33 -27.38 6.40
C VAL A 176 -22.99 -27.47 5.66
N LEU A 177 -22.89 -28.33 4.64
CA LEU A 177 -21.67 -28.48 3.83
C LEU A 177 -21.28 -27.18 3.12
N TRP A 178 -22.24 -26.46 2.53
CA TRP A 178 -21.98 -25.18 1.86
C TRP A 178 -21.56 -24.09 2.85
N ASN A 179 -22.14 -24.10 4.05
CA ASN A 179 -21.76 -23.16 5.10
C ASN A 179 -20.31 -23.39 5.57
N ILE A 180 -19.92 -24.64 5.83
CA ILE A 180 -18.56 -25.02 6.21
C ILE A 180 -17.57 -24.68 5.09
N PHE A 181 -17.91 -25.01 3.84
CA PHE A 181 -17.06 -24.68 2.69
C PHE A 181 -16.85 -23.18 2.56
N GLY A 182 -17.91 -22.38 2.66
CA GLY A 182 -17.81 -20.91 2.61
C GLY A 182 -16.93 -20.34 3.73
N GLN A 183 -17.09 -20.84 4.96
CA GLN A 183 -16.24 -20.47 6.09
C GLN A 183 -14.76 -20.83 5.85
N GLY A 184 -14.49 -22.04 5.35
CA GLY A 184 -13.14 -22.49 5.00
C GLY A 184 -12.50 -21.62 3.92
N LEU A 185 -13.25 -21.27 2.87
CA LEU A 185 -12.79 -20.40 1.79
C LEU A 185 -12.41 -19.00 2.30
N VAL A 186 -13.27 -18.38 3.11
CA VAL A 186 -13.00 -17.08 3.74
C VAL A 186 -11.75 -17.15 4.62
N ALA A 187 -11.61 -18.22 5.41
CA ALA A 187 -10.45 -18.44 6.26
C ALA A 187 -9.15 -18.54 5.45
N VAL A 188 -9.14 -19.33 4.38
CA VAL A 188 -7.98 -19.46 3.47
C VAL A 188 -7.60 -18.11 2.89
N ILE A 189 -8.57 -17.35 2.37
CA ILE A 189 -8.31 -16.01 1.82
C ILE A 189 -7.70 -15.08 2.87
N ASN A 190 -8.28 -15.03 4.07
CA ASN A 190 -7.77 -14.19 5.16
C ASN A 190 -6.33 -14.60 5.56
N ILE A 191 -6.06 -15.91 5.69
CA ILE A 191 -4.73 -16.44 5.96
C ILE A 191 -3.74 -16.04 4.87
N THR A 192 -4.13 -16.16 3.59
CA THR A 192 -3.29 -15.72 2.47
C THR A 192 -3.00 -14.22 2.54
N ILE A 193 -3.99 -13.38 2.84
CA ILE A 193 -3.81 -11.92 3.01
C ILE A 193 -2.78 -11.63 4.12
N LEU A 194 -2.91 -12.31 5.27
CA LEU A 194 -1.98 -12.15 6.40
C LEU A 194 -0.55 -12.57 6.02
N LEU A 195 -0.38 -13.69 5.31
CA LEU A 195 0.91 -14.17 4.83
C LEU A 195 1.54 -13.22 3.81
N VAL A 196 0.74 -12.72 2.85
CA VAL A 196 1.21 -11.73 1.87
C VAL A 196 1.64 -10.44 2.57
N LEU A 197 0.85 -9.96 3.54
CA LEU A 197 1.19 -8.76 4.33
C LEU A 197 2.54 -8.93 5.03
N THR A 198 2.74 -10.04 5.75
CA THR A 198 3.98 -10.32 6.47
C THR A 198 5.18 -10.44 5.54
N THR A 199 5.06 -11.25 4.48
CA THR A 199 6.17 -11.51 3.55
C THR A 199 6.56 -10.26 2.76
N LYS A 200 5.58 -9.46 2.28
CA LYS A 200 5.83 -8.20 1.59
C LYS A 200 6.52 -7.17 2.46
N LEU A 201 6.02 -6.94 3.68
CA LEU A 201 6.63 -5.97 4.59
C LEU A 201 8.04 -6.38 5.00
N ASN A 202 8.30 -7.68 5.20
CA ASN A 202 9.63 -8.16 5.51
C ASN A 202 10.60 -7.99 4.32
N ALA A 203 10.17 -8.38 3.11
CA ALA A 203 10.98 -8.28 1.89
C ALA A 203 11.33 -6.82 1.53
N GLU A 204 10.38 -5.89 1.73
CA GLU A 204 10.53 -4.48 1.34
C GLU A 204 11.02 -3.60 2.51
N HIS A 205 11.41 -4.17 3.66
CA HIS A 205 11.77 -3.43 4.87
C HIS A 205 12.82 -2.33 4.65
N LYS A 206 13.90 -2.67 3.93
CA LYS A 206 14.99 -1.71 3.66
C LYS A 206 14.49 -0.49 2.89
N ILE A 207 13.55 -0.68 1.98
CA ILE A 207 12.97 0.38 1.14
C ILE A 207 11.93 1.18 1.93
N LEU A 208 11.00 0.52 2.61
CA LEU A 208 9.95 1.18 3.40
C LEU A 208 10.52 2.02 4.57
N LYS A 209 11.71 1.66 5.07
CA LYS A 209 12.40 2.44 6.09
C LYS A 209 12.88 3.81 5.59
N THR A 210 13.22 3.93 4.30
CA THR A 210 13.79 5.15 3.70
C THR A 210 12.74 6.10 3.13
N LEU A 211 11.46 5.71 3.11
CA LEU A 211 10.40 6.55 2.56
C LEU A 211 10.12 7.76 3.47
N PRO A 212 9.83 8.94 2.88
CA PRO A 212 9.39 10.09 3.63
C PRO A 212 8.06 9.77 4.32
N ARG A 213 7.98 9.98 5.65
CA ARG A 213 6.76 9.74 6.45
C ARG A 213 6.01 11.03 6.79
N THR A 214 6.00 11.93 5.83
CA THR A 214 5.32 13.21 5.89
C THR A 214 4.53 13.33 4.59
N LEU A 215 3.21 13.40 4.71
CA LEU A 215 2.42 14.04 3.65
C LEU A 215 2.82 15.51 3.75
N THR A 216 3.50 16.05 2.75
CA THR A 216 3.77 17.48 2.73
C THR A 216 2.41 18.16 2.60
N ASP A 217 1.97 18.84 3.66
CA ASP A 217 0.96 19.88 3.52
C ASP A 217 1.62 21.03 2.78
N ASP A 218 1.73 20.91 1.46
CA ASP A 218 2.00 22.03 0.58
C ASP A 218 0.75 22.90 0.49
N THR A 219 0.30 23.41 1.65
CA THR A 219 -0.55 24.60 1.63
C THR A 219 0.34 25.72 1.09
N PRO A 220 -0.03 26.35 -0.03
CA PRO A 220 0.79 27.37 -0.63
C PRO A 220 0.86 28.53 0.35
N ASN A 221 1.99 28.68 1.04
CA ASN A 221 2.32 29.96 1.64
C ASN A 221 2.40 30.94 0.47
N LYS A 222 1.42 31.86 0.41
CA LYS A 222 1.24 32.85 -0.66
C LYS A 222 2.38 33.87 -0.59
N THR A 223 3.59 33.46 -0.91
CA THR A 223 4.59 34.38 -1.42
C THR A 223 4.27 34.61 -2.89
N HIS A 224 4.12 35.89 -3.23
CA HIS A 224 3.84 36.40 -4.57
C HIS A 224 5.05 36.18 -5.50
N GLU A 225 5.41 34.93 -5.76
CA GLU A 225 6.34 34.59 -6.84
C GLU A 225 5.53 34.34 -8.10
N SER A 226 5.88 35.04 -9.17
CA SER A 226 5.14 35.02 -10.43
C SER A 226 5.32 33.67 -11.13
N ALA A 227 4.39 33.30 -12.02
CA ALA A 227 4.55 32.12 -12.85
C ALA A 227 5.79 32.19 -13.76
N GLU A 228 6.24 33.41 -14.10
CA GLU A 228 7.43 33.66 -14.91
C GLU A 228 8.72 33.26 -14.16
N ASP A 229 8.77 33.50 -12.84
CA ASP A 229 9.92 33.14 -11.99
C ASP A 229 10.13 31.61 -11.96
N TYR A 230 9.06 30.85 -11.81
CA TYR A 230 9.14 29.37 -11.82
C TYR A 230 9.47 28.80 -13.20
N GLN A 231 9.10 29.47 -14.28
CA GLN A 231 9.47 29.04 -15.63
C GLN A 231 10.98 29.22 -15.87
N ALA A 232 11.57 30.30 -15.37
CA ALA A 232 13.03 30.50 -15.43
C ALA A 232 13.78 29.46 -14.58
N ILE A 233 13.29 29.19 -13.36
CA ILE A 233 13.82 28.12 -12.50
C ILE A 233 13.76 26.78 -13.22
N PHE A 234 12.61 26.43 -13.80
CA PHE A 234 12.44 25.18 -14.53
C PHE A 234 13.42 25.05 -15.71
N LYS A 235 13.57 26.10 -16.53
CA LYS A 235 14.53 26.10 -17.64
C LYS A 235 15.96 25.83 -17.16
N SER A 236 16.36 26.42 -16.04
CA SER A 236 17.67 26.16 -15.44
C SER A 236 17.82 24.70 -14.98
N ILE A 237 16.79 24.15 -14.32
CA ILE A 237 16.76 22.74 -13.92
C ILE A 237 16.83 21.82 -15.15
N ASP A 238 16.07 22.09 -16.20
CA ASP A 238 16.02 21.27 -17.42
C ASP A 238 17.35 21.24 -18.16
N GLN A 239 18.00 22.41 -18.27
CA GLN A 239 19.32 22.51 -18.86
C GLN A 239 20.35 21.70 -18.07
N GLN A 240 20.38 21.87 -16.74
CA GLN A 240 21.30 21.12 -15.89
C GLN A 240 21.03 19.61 -15.91
N MET A 241 19.75 19.21 -15.96
CA MET A 241 19.34 17.81 -16.06
C MET A 241 19.88 17.15 -17.34
N ARG A 242 19.87 17.88 -18.47
CA ARG A 242 20.43 17.45 -19.76
C ARG A 242 21.96 17.40 -19.73
N ASP A 243 22.59 18.49 -19.31
CA ASP A 243 24.04 18.66 -19.37
C ASP A 243 24.78 17.72 -18.41
N LYS A 244 24.24 17.55 -17.21
CA LYS A 244 24.85 16.71 -16.16
C LYS A 244 24.32 15.29 -16.13
N GLN A 245 23.29 15.00 -16.93
CA GLN A 245 22.64 13.69 -17.02
C GLN A 245 22.22 13.10 -15.66
N TRP A 246 21.75 13.96 -14.73
CA TRP A 246 21.37 13.51 -13.38
C TRP A 246 20.25 12.46 -13.38
N PHE A 247 19.45 12.38 -14.44
CA PHE A 247 18.43 11.35 -14.62
C PHE A 247 18.99 9.92 -14.62
N LEU A 248 20.29 9.73 -14.91
CA LEU A 248 20.97 8.42 -14.84
C LEU A 248 21.16 7.93 -13.40
N GLN A 249 21.07 8.81 -12.41
CA GLN A 249 21.14 8.43 -11.00
C GLN A 249 19.91 7.58 -10.62
N ALA A 250 20.15 6.36 -10.17
CA ALA A 250 19.09 5.49 -9.69
C ALA A 250 18.42 6.07 -8.45
N ARG A 251 17.09 5.92 -8.35
CA ARG A 251 16.28 6.37 -7.21
C ARG A 251 16.41 7.86 -6.86
N LEU A 252 16.78 8.69 -7.84
CA LEU A 252 16.82 10.14 -7.70
C LEU A 252 15.52 10.66 -7.10
N SER A 253 15.64 11.44 -6.04
CA SER A 253 14.53 12.07 -5.32
C SER A 253 14.55 13.59 -5.46
N LEU A 254 13.43 14.22 -5.11
CA LEU A 254 13.29 15.67 -5.06
C LEU A 254 14.30 16.30 -4.08
N SER A 255 14.59 15.62 -2.97
CA SER A 255 15.62 16.05 -2.02
C SER A 255 17.01 16.03 -2.66
N ASP A 256 17.32 15.01 -3.47
CA ASP A 256 18.60 14.93 -4.16
C ASP A 256 18.71 16.06 -5.20
N LEU A 257 17.64 16.30 -5.98
CA LEU A 257 17.64 17.37 -6.98
C LEU A 257 17.72 18.76 -6.34
N SER A 258 17.07 18.96 -5.19
CA SER A 258 17.21 20.17 -4.37
C SER A 258 18.66 20.40 -3.95
N GLN A 259 19.37 19.36 -3.48
CA GLN A 259 20.79 19.46 -3.14
C GLN A 259 21.67 19.74 -4.35
N LEU A 260 21.40 19.10 -5.48
CA LEU A 260 22.16 19.27 -6.73
C LEU A 260 22.01 20.67 -7.33
N THR A 261 20.82 21.27 -7.20
CA THR A 261 20.51 22.60 -7.75
C THR A 261 20.72 23.74 -6.76
N GLY A 262 20.81 23.45 -5.46
CA GLY A 262 20.85 24.45 -4.39
C GLY A 262 19.49 25.13 -4.12
N LEU A 263 18.42 24.67 -4.77
CA LEU A 263 17.06 25.21 -4.63
C LEU A 263 16.29 24.49 -3.53
N GLN A 264 15.27 25.12 -2.96
CA GLN A 264 14.40 24.44 -2.00
C GLN A 264 13.56 23.35 -2.67
N PRO A 265 13.24 22.22 -2.01
CA PRO A 265 12.43 21.15 -2.59
C PRO A 265 11.08 21.63 -3.13
N ARG A 266 10.46 22.58 -2.43
CA ARG A 266 9.20 23.21 -2.83
C ARG A 266 9.32 23.92 -4.19
N ASP A 267 10.40 24.66 -4.40
CA ASP A 267 10.59 25.45 -5.62
C ASP A 267 10.86 24.54 -6.81
N VAL A 268 11.68 23.50 -6.61
CA VAL A 268 11.93 22.46 -7.61
C VAL A 268 10.63 21.74 -7.99
N SER A 269 9.85 21.31 -7.01
CA SER A 269 8.57 20.62 -7.27
C SER A 269 7.58 21.52 -8.01
N ARG A 270 7.46 22.78 -7.57
CA ARG A 270 6.55 23.75 -8.18
C ARG A 270 6.97 24.13 -9.60
N ALA A 271 8.27 24.32 -9.85
CA ALA A 271 8.80 24.61 -11.18
C ALA A 271 8.49 23.47 -12.18
N ILE A 272 8.67 22.21 -11.76
CA ILE A 272 8.36 21.03 -12.58
C ILE A 272 6.85 20.93 -12.84
N ASN A 273 6.03 21.02 -11.78
CA ASN A 273 4.58 20.85 -11.88
C ASN A 273 3.92 21.94 -12.74
N LEU A 274 4.33 23.22 -12.59
CA LEU A 274 3.74 24.33 -13.33
C LEU A 274 4.13 24.35 -14.82
N SER A 275 5.36 23.97 -15.14
CA SER A 275 5.88 24.13 -16.51
C SER A 275 5.45 23.01 -17.45
N HIS A 276 5.23 21.80 -16.93
CA HIS A 276 4.98 20.62 -17.76
C HIS A 276 3.70 19.84 -17.41
N GLN A 277 2.99 20.18 -16.33
CA GLN A 277 1.89 19.37 -15.78
C GLN A 277 2.29 17.90 -15.54
N LEU A 278 3.59 17.65 -15.34
CA LEU A 278 4.16 16.34 -15.06
C LEU A 278 4.52 16.25 -13.59
N SER A 279 4.38 15.06 -13.02
CA SER A 279 4.96 14.75 -11.72
C SER A 279 6.49 14.72 -11.81
N PHE A 280 7.20 14.87 -10.68
CA PHE A 280 8.65 14.68 -10.62
C PHE A 280 9.08 13.33 -11.20
N ASN A 281 8.33 12.26 -10.90
CA ASN A 281 8.58 10.92 -11.42
C ASN A 281 8.54 10.90 -12.95
N ASP A 282 7.48 11.47 -13.52
CA ASP A 282 7.28 11.53 -14.97
C ASP A 282 8.34 12.39 -15.64
N TYR A 283 8.71 13.51 -15.02
CA TYR A 283 9.77 14.38 -15.50
C TYR A 283 11.09 13.63 -15.62
N ILE A 284 11.58 12.99 -14.55
CA ILE A 284 12.85 12.24 -14.58
C ILE A 284 12.77 11.05 -15.55
N ASN A 285 11.68 10.27 -15.50
CA ASN A 285 11.54 9.10 -16.34
C ASN A 285 11.38 9.44 -17.82
N SER A 286 10.92 10.65 -18.17
CA SER A 286 10.89 11.13 -19.55
C SER A 286 12.29 11.14 -20.19
N PHE A 287 13.29 11.64 -19.46
CA PHE A 287 14.68 11.63 -19.89
C PHE A 287 15.24 10.21 -20.01
N ARG A 288 14.95 9.35 -19.02
CA ARG A 288 15.41 7.96 -19.04
C ARG A 288 14.87 7.20 -20.23
N VAL A 289 13.59 7.36 -20.56
CA VAL A 289 12.96 6.70 -21.72
C VAL A 289 13.57 7.23 -23.02
N GLU A 290 13.75 8.54 -23.18
CA GLU A 290 14.41 9.08 -24.38
C GLU A 290 15.85 8.60 -24.51
N HIS A 291 16.61 8.52 -23.42
CA HIS A 291 17.96 7.96 -23.40
C HIS A 291 17.98 6.50 -23.87
N VAL A 292 17.04 5.68 -23.39
CA VAL A 292 16.91 4.29 -23.85
C VAL A 292 16.50 4.23 -25.32
N LYS A 293 15.54 5.05 -25.77
CA LYS A 293 15.11 5.10 -27.19
C LYS A 293 16.29 5.42 -28.11
N GLU A 294 17.12 6.39 -27.72
CA GLU A 294 18.28 6.76 -28.50
C GLU A 294 19.31 5.62 -28.56
N ALA A 295 19.62 4.99 -27.43
CA ALA A 295 20.48 3.82 -27.40
C ALA A 295 19.94 2.65 -28.25
N MET A 296 18.62 2.50 -28.39
CA MET A 296 18.03 1.51 -29.29
C MET A 296 18.20 1.88 -30.78
N ARG A 297 18.18 3.17 -31.14
CA ARG A 297 18.37 3.63 -32.53
C ARG A 297 19.80 3.54 -32.99
N THR A 298 20.77 3.82 -32.11
CA THR A 298 22.20 3.75 -32.43
C THR A 298 22.75 2.32 -32.45
N SER A 299 21.92 1.33 -32.80
CA SER A 299 22.26 -0.09 -32.97
C SER A 299 22.84 -0.81 -31.75
N SER A 300 22.35 -0.49 -30.54
CA SER A 300 22.77 -1.25 -29.35
C SER A 300 22.22 -2.69 -29.39
N THR A 301 23.13 -3.67 -29.49
CA THR A 301 22.84 -5.10 -29.29
C THR A 301 22.57 -5.45 -27.82
N LYS A 302 22.74 -4.48 -26.90
CA LYS A 302 22.59 -4.70 -25.46
C LYS A 302 21.16 -5.16 -25.10
N PRO A 303 21.02 -6.02 -24.09
CA PRO A 303 19.71 -6.36 -23.53
C PRO A 303 18.94 -5.12 -23.08
N LEU A 304 17.62 -5.10 -23.27
CA LEU A 304 16.75 -3.97 -22.88
C LEU A 304 16.91 -3.60 -21.40
N LEU A 305 17.04 -4.61 -20.54
CA LEU A 305 17.19 -4.38 -19.11
C LEU A 305 18.54 -3.72 -18.77
N THR A 306 19.61 -4.04 -19.52
CA THR A 306 20.90 -3.36 -19.39
C THR A 306 20.78 -1.88 -19.75
N LEU A 307 20.12 -1.55 -20.87
CA LEU A 307 19.86 -0.17 -21.24
C LEU A 307 19.02 0.57 -20.20
N ALA A 308 18.00 -0.10 -19.64
CA ALA A 308 17.17 0.48 -18.59
C ALA A 308 17.99 0.79 -17.32
N HIS A 309 18.86 -0.13 -16.90
CA HIS A 309 19.74 0.09 -15.75
C HIS A 309 20.76 1.20 -16.00
N GLU A 310 21.36 1.26 -17.19
CA GLU A 310 22.26 2.35 -17.59
C GLU A 310 21.52 3.70 -17.57
N ALA A 311 20.24 3.72 -17.95
CA ALA A 311 19.39 4.91 -17.88
C ALA A 311 18.91 5.27 -16.46
N GLY A 312 19.29 4.53 -15.42
CA GLY A 312 18.94 4.83 -14.03
C GLY A 312 17.64 4.18 -13.51
N PHE A 313 17.01 3.26 -14.25
CA PHE A 313 15.89 2.47 -13.71
C PHE A 313 16.40 1.42 -12.71
N SER A 314 15.80 1.38 -11.52
CA SER A 314 16.14 0.41 -10.48
C SER A 314 15.41 -0.93 -10.62
N ALA A 315 14.26 -0.98 -11.32
CA ALA A 315 13.56 -2.23 -11.63
C ALA A 315 12.95 -2.27 -13.03
N LYS A 316 12.85 -3.50 -13.57
CA LYS A 316 12.19 -3.82 -14.86
C LYS A 316 10.74 -3.34 -14.91
N SER A 317 10.00 -3.43 -13.80
CA SER A 317 8.59 -3.03 -13.73
C SER A 317 8.42 -1.53 -13.95
N SER A 318 9.23 -0.68 -13.30
CA SER A 318 9.20 0.77 -13.50
C SER A 318 9.63 1.18 -14.91
N PHE A 319 10.65 0.52 -15.46
CA PHE A 319 11.06 0.74 -16.84
C PHE A 319 9.93 0.46 -17.82
N ASN A 320 9.35 -0.75 -17.76
CA ASN A 320 8.25 -1.14 -18.64
C ASN A 320 7.04 -0.21 -18.50
N TYR A 321 6.69 0.15 -17.26
CA TYR A 321 5.58 1.06 -16.98
C TYR A 321 5.82 2.44 -17.59
N SER A 322 6.97 3.06 -17.30
CA SER A 322 7.30 4.41 -17.77
C SER A 322 7.43 4.46 -19.30
N PHE A 323 8.10 3.47 -19.89
CA PHE A 323 8.27 3.38 -21.34
C PHE A 323 6.91 3.24 -22.05
N LYS A 324 6.03 2.35 -21.56
CA LYS A 324 4.68 2.20 -22.13
C LYS A 324 3.82 3.43 -21.91
N LYS A 325 3.90 4.06 -20.74
CA LYS A 325 3.17 5.30 -20.44
C LYS A 325 3.53 6.42 -21.42
N GLN A 326 4.81 6.57 -21.75
CA GLN A 326 5.30 7.65 -22.62
C GLN A 326 5.20 7.34 -24.12
N THR A 327 5.39 6.08 -24.53
CA THR A 327 5.46 5.71 -25.95
C THR A 327 4.21 5.00 -26.47
N GLY A 328 3.31 4.55 -25.60
CA GLY A 328 2.17 3.69 -25.94
C GLY A 328 2.54 2.22 -26.18
N MET A 329 3.83 1.90 -26.33
CA MET A 329 4.34 0.57 -26.67
C MET A 329 5.22 0.01 -25.54
N THR A 330 5.32 -1.31 -25.44
CA THR A 330 6.33 -1.92 -24.58
C THR A 330 7.74 -1.69 -25.17
N PRO A 331 8.80 -1.73 -24.34
CA PRO A 331 10.17 -1.58 -24.83
C PRO A 331 10.55 -2.57 -25.93
N SER A 332 10.05 -3.81 -25.84
CA SER A 332 10.29 -4.86 -26.84
C SER A 332 9.58 -4.57 -28.16
N GLU A 333 8.31 -4.13 -28.12
CA GLU A 333 7.56 -3.74 -29.31
C GLU A 333 8.25 -2.58 -30.03
N TYR A 334 8.67 -1.55 -29.29
CA TYR A 334 9.38 -0.41 -29.85
C TYR A 334 10.73 -0.79 -30.48
N ARG A 335 11.52 -1.66 -29.82
CA ARG A 335 12.77 -2.17 -30.40
C ARG A 335 12.51 -2.95 -31.70
N ASN A 336 11.45 -3.75 -31.73
CA ASN A 336 11.11 -4.53 -32.92
C ASN A 336 10.64 -3.62 -34.05
N SER A 337 9.86 -2.57 -33.78
CA SER A 337 9.42 -1.62 -34.82
C SER A 337 10.59 -0.90 -35.47
N LEU A 338 11.65 -0.58 -34.72
CA LEU A 338 12.89 -0.01 -35.28
C LEU A 338 13.64 -0.98 -36.21
N ARG A 339 13.53 -2.29 -35.97
CA ARG A 339 14.15 -3.31 -36.83
C ARG A 339 13.36 -3.58 -38.10
N SER A 340 12.03 -3.43 -38.04
CA SER A 340 11.12 -3.66 -39.18
C SER A 340 11.02 -2.47 -40.14
N ASN A 341 11.30 -1.24 -39.68
CA ASN A 341 11.43 -0.05 -40.52
C ASN A 341 12.84 0.56 -40.35
N PRO A 342 13.87 0.01 -41.01
CA PRO A 342 15.15 0.69 -41.10
C PRO A 342 14.96 1.92 -42.00
N ASN A 343 14.96 3.11 -41.39
CA ASN A 343 15.06 4.38 -42.14
C ASN A 343 16.37 4.44 -42.92
#